data_AF-A0A1X2HAU1-F1
#
_entry.id   AF-A0A1X2HAU1-F1
#
_cell.length_a   1.000
_cell.length_b   1.000
_cell.length_c   1.000
_cell.angle_alpha   90.00
_cell.angle_beta   90.00
_cell.angle_gamma   90.00
#
_symmetry.space_group_name_H-M   'P 1'
#
loop_
_entity.id
_entity.type
_entity.pdbx_description
1 polymer ?
#
loop_
_entity_poly.entity_id
_entity_poly.type
_entity_poly.pdbx_seq_one_letter_code
_entity_poly.pdbx_strand_id
1 'polypeptide(L)'
;MLAKLLALISTVFLAHSAYSAYEHLAYLKAIDNTGTLPIEIVVECLASAFVTLLGVILSADPFKNILFEHEMAKMTIDKADNYPSFITFNHRHISSTQAQLDRQLK
;
A
#
# COMPACT_ATOMS: atom_id res chain seq x y z
N MET A 1 -7.33 -5.76 3.31
CA MET A 1 -8.29 -5.60 2.19
C MET A 1 -9.49 -4.74 2.58
N LEU A 2 -10.14 -5.00 3.72
CA LEU A 2 -11.31 -4.22 4.18
C LEU A 2 -11.04 -2.71 4.29
N ALA A 3 -9.93 -2.30 4.90
CA ALA A 3 -9.57 -0.87 5.03
C ALA A 3 -9.37 -0.18 3.67
N LYS A 4 -8.78 -0.88 2.68
CA LYS A 4 -8.61 -0.37 1.31
C LYS A 4 -9.94 -0.18 0.60
N LEU A 5 -10.88 -1.11 0.77
CA LEU A 5 -12.23 -0.99 0.21
C LEU A 5 -13.00 0.16 0.87
N LEU A 6 -12.90 0.29 2.20
CA LEU A 6 -13.51 1.39 2.94
C LEU A 6 -12.99 2.74 2.45
N ALA A 7 -11.67 2.88 2.29
CA ALA A 7 -11.04 4.09 1.75
C ALA A 7 -11.50 4.40 0.31
N LEU A 8 -11.64 3.37 -0.53
CA LEU A 8 -12.12 3.53 -1.91
C LEU A 8 -13.56 4.03 -1.95
N ILE A 9 -14.45 3.39 -1.20
CA ILE A 9 -15.87 3.74 -1.15
C ILE A 9 -16.05 5.15 -0.58
N SER A 10 -15.37 5.47 0.52
CA SER A 10 -15.45 6.80 1.13
C SER A 10 -14.90 7.90 0.22
N THR A 11 -13.86 7.60 -0.58
CA THR A 11 -13.34 8.54 -1.59
C THR A 11 -14.37 8.83 -2.68
N VAL A 12 -15.15 7.82 -3.10
CA VAL A 12 -16.25 8.01 -4.06
C VAL A 12 -17.34 8.90 -3.46
N PHE A 13 -17.71 8.69 -2.19
CA PHE A 13 -18.66 9.58 -1.49
C PHE A 13 -18.13 11.00 -1.31
N LEU A 14 -16.82 11.16 -1.06
CA LEU A 14 -16.19 12.48 -0.98
C LEU A 14 -16.27 13.19 -2.34
N ALA A 15 -15.98 12.47 -3.43
CA ALA A 15 -16.15 12.99 -4.79
C ALA A 15 -17.61 13.32 -5.14
N HIS A 16 -18.56 12.50 -4.67
CA HIS A 16 -19.99 12.76 -4.81
C HIS A 16 -20.39 14.07 -4.12
N SER A 17 -19.99 14.27 -2.86
CA SER A 17 -20.27 15.52 -2.13
C SER A 17 -19.65 16.75 -2.80
N ALA A 18 -18.45 16.61 -3.40
CA ALA A 18 -17.81 17.68 -4.15
C ALA A 18 -18.58 18.03 -5.43
N TYR A 19 -19.11 17.03 -6.13
CA TYR A 19 -19.98 17.24 -7.29
C TYR A 19 -21.29 17.93 -6.90
N SER A 20 -21.96 17.48 -5.83
CA SER A 20 -23.18 18.11 -5.33
C SER A 20 -22.96 19.56 -4.91
N ALA A 21 -21.83 19.87 -4.27
CA ALA A 21 -21.47 21.24 -3.92
C ALA A 21 -21.23 22.10 -5.17
N TYR A 22 -20.53 21.56 -6.18
CA TYR A 22 -20.30 22.24 -7.44
C TYR A 22 -21.61 22.57 -8.17
N GLU A 23 -22.50 21.58 -8.29
CA GLU A 23 -23.81 21.76 -8.93
C GLU A 23 -24.66 22.80 -8.20
N HIS A 24 -24.71 22.73 -6.86
CA HIS A 24 -25.48 23.70 -6.06
C HIS A 24 -24.94 25.13 -6.21
N LEU A 25 -23.61 25.31 -6.23
CA LEU A 25 -23.00 26.62 -6.44
C LEU A 25 -23.21 27.14 -7.88
N ALA A 26 -23.15 26.25 -8.87
CA ALA A 26 -23.45 26.60 -10.25
C ALA A 26 -24.91 27.03 -10.42
N TYR A 27 -25.84 26.34 -9.75
CA TYR A 27 -27.26 26.69 -9.71
C TYR A 27 -27.48 28.07 -9.09
N LEU A 28 -26.95 28.31 -7.89
CA LEU A 28 -27.06 29.61 -7.21
C LEU A 28 -26.55 30.77 -8.07
N LYS A 29 -25.44 30.55 -8.76
CA LYS A 29 -24.87 31.52 -9.70
C LYS A 29 -25.78 31.79 -10.90
N ALA A 30 -26.47 30.78 -11.41
CA ALA A 30 -27.37 30.93 -12.55
C ALA A 30 -28.65 31.72 -12.21
N ILE A 31 -29.08 31.71 -10.95
CA ILE A 31 -30.26 32.42 -10.46
C ILE A 31 -29.94 33.74 -9.74
N ASP A 32 -28.67 34.20 -9.79
CA ASP A 32 -28.17 35.37 -9.07
C ASP A 32 -28.55 35.39 -7.57
N ASN A 33 -28.54 34.23 -6.92
CA ASN A 33 -28.87 34.08 -5.51
C ASN A 33 -27.61 33.83 -4.67
N THR A 34 -27.55 34.42 -3.47
CA THR A 34 -26.45 34.31 -2.52
C THR A 34 -26.70 33.28 -1.41
N GLY A 35 -27.49 32.24 -1.71
CA GLY A 35 -27.79 31.14 -0.80
C GLY A 35 -26.54 30.42 -0.29
N THR A 36 -26.68 29.76 0.86
CA THR A 36 -25.60 28.96 1.47
C THR A 36 -25.70 27.49 1.07
N LEU A 37 -24.62 26.74 1.32
CA LEU A 37 -24.62 25.30 1.06
C LEU A 37 -25.60 24.57 2.01
N PRO A 38 -26.39 23.60 1.52
CA PRO A 38 -27.25 22.78 2.37
C PRO A 38 -26.42 21.99 3.39
N ILE A 39 -26.97 21.84 4.60
CA ILE A 39 -26.30 21.11 5.69
C ILE A 39 -26.00 19.65 5.31
N GLU A 40 -26.85 19.02 4.50
CA GLU A 40 -26.68 17.64 4.05
C GLU A 40 -25.37 17.46 3.27
N ILE A 41 -25.05 18.37 2.35
CA ILE A 41 -23.81 18.33 1.57
C ILE A 41 -22.59 18.53 2.47
N VAL A 42 -22.70 19.43 3.45
CA VAL A 42 -21.64 19.70 4.43
C VAL A 42 -21.37 18.46 5.29
N VAL A 43 -22.43 17.83 5.81
CA VAL A 43 -22.33 16.63 6.64
C VAL A 43 -21.79 15.45 5.85
N GLU A 44 -22.25 15.24 4.61
CA GLU A 44 -21.75 14.17 3.73
C GLU A 44 -20.25 14.36 3.43
N CYS A 45 -19.81 15.60 3.12
CA CYS A 45 -18.41 15.92 2.87
C CYS A 45 -17.54 15.68 4.11
N LEU A 46 -17.96 16.15 5.29
CA LEU A 46 -17.21 15.95 6.54
C LEU A 46 -17.14 14.48 6.95
N ALA A 47 -18.26 13.75 6.84
CA ALA A 47 -18.32 12.34 7.17
C ALA A 47 -17.46 11.51 6.21
N SER A 48 -17.58 11.74 4.90
CA SER A 48 -16.78 11.03 3.89
C SER A 48 -15.28 11.34 4.01
N ALA A 49 -14.91 12.59 4.31
CA ALA A 49 -13.51 12.97 4.59
C ALA A 49 -12.96 12.23 5.82
N PHE A 50 -13.72 12.17 6.91
CA PHE A 50 -13.31 11.48 8.14
C PHE A 50 -13.15 9.97 7.93
N VAL A 51 -14.11 9.33 7.26
CA VAL A 51 -14.03 7.91 6.94
C VAL A 51 -12.87 7.60 6.00
N THR A 52 -12.58 8.49 5.04
CA THR A 52 -11.43 8.34 4.14
C THR A 52 -10.12 8.38 4.91
N LEU A 53 -9.97 9.33 5.83
CA LEU A 53 -8.81 9.43 6.71
C LEU A 53 -8.61 8.15 7.52
N LEU A 54 -9.68 7.62 8.14
CA LEU A 54 -9.63 6.37 8.88
C LEU A 54 -9.29 5.17 7.97
N GLY A 55 -9.87 5.09 6.79
CA GLY A 55 -9.61 4.02 5.82
C GLY A 55 -8.14 3.99 5.39
N VAL A 56 -7.53 5.16 5.18
CA VAL A 56 -6.10 5.28 4.83
C VAL A 56 -5.21 4.85 6.00
N ILE A 57 -5.48 5.34 7.22
CA ILE A 57 -4.69 4.98 8.41
C ILE A 57 -4.74 3.47 8.66
N LEU A 58 -5.93 2.86 8.58
CA LEU A 58 -6.11 1.42 8.79
C LEU A 58 -5.55 0.57 7.65
N SER A 59 -5.28 1.17 6.49
CA SER A 59 -4.63 0.49 5.37
C SER A 59 -3.11 0.51 5.46
N ALA A 60 -2.52 1.32 6.34
CA ALA A 60 -1.08 1.38 6.51
C ALA A 60 -0.54 0.08 7.12
N ASP A 61 0.64 -0.35 6.66
CA ASP A 61 1.33 -1.49 7.24
C ASP A 61 1.82 -1.15 8.66
N PRO A 62 1.90 -2.14 9.56
CA PRO A 62 2.39 -1.92 10.91
C PRO A 62 3.84 -1.43 10.88
N PHE A 63 4.20 -0.61 11.86
CA PHE A 63 5.58 -0.14 12.00
C PHE A 63 6.54 -1.33 12.20
N LYS A 64 7.62 -1.34 11.42
CA LYS A 64 8.70 -2.32 11.59
C LYS A 64 9.55 -1.97 12.82
N ASN A 65 9.94 -2.98 13.59
CA ASN A 65 10.88 -2.81 14.69
C ASN A 65 12.25 -2.33 14.17
N ILE A 66 12.82 -1.32 14.83
CA ILE A 66 14.12 -0.73 14.49
C ILE A 66 15.31 -1.49 15.10
N LEU A 67 15.09 -2.31 16.13
CA LEU A 67 16.17 -3.03 16.81
C LEU A 67 16.66 -4.20 15.96
N PHE A 68 17.96 -4.21 15.67
CA PHE A 68 18.61 -5.27 14.90
C PHE A 68 18.54 -6.64 15.59
N GLU A 69 18.58 -6.67 16.93
CA GLU A 69 18.44 -7.90 17.72
C GLU A 69 17.18 -8.68 17.37
N HIS A 70 16.06 -7.98 17.15
CA HIS A 70 14.79 -8.61 16.79
C HIS A 70 14.80 -9.24 15.39
N GLU A 71 15.59 -8.70 14.47
CA GLU A 71 15.80 -9.31 13.15
C GLU A 71 16.83 -10.45 13.22
N MET A 72 17.88 -10.32 14.03
CA MET A 72 18.86 -11.38 14.28
C MET A 72 18.24 -12.62 14.92
N ALA A 73 17.32 -12.45 15.86
CA ALA A 73 16.61 -13.55 16.52
C ALA A 73 15.78 -14.41 15.54
N LYS A 74 15.40 -13.87 14.38
CA LYS A 74 14.66 -14.59 13.33
C LYS A 74 15.57 -15.30 12.33
N MET A 75 16.89 -15.04 12.39
CA MET A 75 17.86 -15.52 11.42
C MET A 75 18.47 -16.85 11.89
N THR A 76 18.54 -17.85 11.01
CA THR A 76 19.25 -19.10 11.30
C THR A 76 20.75 -18.93 11.15
N ILE A 77 21.52 -19.77 11.86
CA ILE A 77 23.00 -19.77 11.76
C ILE A 77 23.43 -19.99 10.30
N ASP A 78 22.81 -20.92 9.57
CA ASP A 78 23.12 -21.16 8.16
C ASP A 78 22.98 -19.91 7.28
N LYS A 79 21.99 -19.05 7.58
CA LYS A 79 21.79 -17.82 6.83
C LYS A 79 22.82 -16.76 7.21
N ALA A 80 23.25 -16.74 8.47
CA ALA A 80 24.25 -15.79 8.98
C ALA A 80 25.67 -16.16 8.56
N ASP A 81 25.95 -17.46 8.49
CA ASP A 81 27.25 -18.03 8.11
C ASP A 81 27.41 -18.20 6.59
N ASN A 82 26.36 -17.98 5.82
CA ASN A 82 26.45 -17.91 4.36
C ASN A 82 27.10 -16.59 3.93
N TYR A 83 28.41 -16.60 3.75
CA TYR A 83 29.17 -15.46 3.22
C TYR A 83 29.30 -15.57 1.69
N PRO A 84 28.49 -14.86 0.89
CA PRO A 84 28.47 -15.01 -0.57
C PRO A 84 29.82 -14.68 -1.22
N SER A 85 30.60 -13.77 -0.63
CA SER A 85 31.94 -13.40 -1.09
C SER A 85 32.98 -14.53 -0.97
N PHE A 86 32.71 -15.57 -0.18
CA PHE A 86 33.63 -16.68 0.06
C PHE A 86 33.07 -18.05 -0.36
N ILE A 87 31.99 -18.08 -1.16
CA ILE A 87 31.44 -19.33 -1.67
C ILE A 87 32.42 -19.99 -2.64
N THR A 88 32.86 -21.19 -2.29
CA THR A 88 33.63 -22.06 -3.20
C THR A 88 32.71 -23.07 -3.88
N PHE A 89 32.71 -23.11 -5.20
CA PHE A 89 31.94 -24.09 -5.96
C PHE A 89 32.58 -25.48 -6.01
N ASN A 90 33.65 -25.75 -5.25
CA ASN A 90 34.32 -27.06 -5.19
C ASN A 90 33.87 -27.87 -3.96
N HIS A 91 32.64 -28.39 -3.95
CA HIS A 91 32.07 -29.22 -2.86
C HIS A 91 31.46 -30.54 -3.38
N ARG A 92 31.01 -31.44 -2.49
CA ARG A 92 30.63 -32.84 -2.82
C ARG A 92 29.48 -32.97 -3.84
N HIS A 93 28.60 -31.98 -3.99
CA HIS A 93 27.45 -32.00 -4.90
C HIS A 93 27.55 -30.96 -6.03
N ILE A 94 28.61 -31.04 -6.83
CA ILE A 94 28.70 -30.25 -8.07
C ILE A 94 28.12 -31.08 -9.22
N SER A 95 26.84 -30.86 -9.49
CA SER A 95 26.25 -31.15 -10.80
C SER A 95 26.12 -29.82 -11.53
N SER A 96 27.18 -29.42 -12.24
CA SER A 96 27.15 -28.30 -13.17
C SER A 96 26.15 -28.59 -14.29
N THR A 97 25.10 -27.79 -14.37
CA THR A 97 23.92 -28.01 -15.20
C THR A 97 24.13 -27.76 -16.70
N GLN A 98 25.34 -27.36 -17.13
CA GLN A 98 25.70 -27.11 -18.55
C GLN A 98 27.14 -27.54 -18.87
N ALA A 99 28.12 -27.19 -18.01
CA ALA A 99 29.54 -27.44 -18.28
C ALA A 99 29.98 -28.92 -18.18
N GLN A 100 29.26 -29.76 -17.42
CA GLN A 100 29.52 -31.22 -17.38
C GLN A 100 28.89 -31.97 -18.56
N LEU A 101 27.80 -31.45 -19.16
CA LEU A 101 27.17 -32.03 -20.36
C LEU A 101 28.11 -31.98 -21.57
N ASP A 102 28.76 -30.82 -21.80
CA ASP A 102 29.74 -30.66 -22.88
C ASP A 102 30.99 -31.54 -22.72
N ARG A 103 31.30 -31.98 -21.50
CA ARG A 103 32.47 -32.83 -21.21
C ARG A 103 32.19 -34.33 -21.40
N GLN A 104 30.93 -34.73 -21.45
CA GLN A 104 30.49 -36.12 -21.68
C GLN A 104 30.24 -36.44 -23.17
N LEU A 105 30.32 -35.44 -24.05
CA LEU A 105 30.11 -35.56 -25.50
C LEU A 105 31.40 -35.72 -26.33
N LYS A 106 32.50 -36.20 -25.73
CA LYS A 106 33.74 -36.55 -26.43
C LYS A 106 34.06 -38.03 -26.31
#